data_AF-A0A369VFU8-F1
#
_entry.id   AF-A0A369VFU8-F1
#
_cell.length_a   1.000
_cell.length_b   1.000
_cell.length_c   1.000
_cell.angle_alpha   90.00
_cell.angle_beta   90.00
_cell.angle_gamma   90.00
#
_symmetry.space_group_name_H-M   'P 1'
#
loop_
_entity.id
_entity.type
_entity.pdbx_description
1 polymer ?
#
loop_
_entity_poly.entity_id
_entity_poly.type
_entity_poly.pdbx_seq_one_letter_code
_entity_poly.pdbx_strand_id
1 'polypeptide(L)'
;MTAKTNLSKLVAVLAMFAASALSAPAAMAHGAAGPLHGGVVQTASDLSFELVATAEGAAIYIQDHGKDADASRFDGKLTVLNGAEKSEAPLKPAGANKLEAKGVNLSKGAKAVAVLTTNSKKSITVRFTIK
;
A
#
# COMPACT_ATOMS: atom_id res chain seq x y z
N MET A 1 67.16 -13.25 27.33
CA MET A 1 66.56 -14.06 26.24
C MET A 1 65.10 -13.65 26.15
N THR A 2 64.76 -12.76 25.22
CA THR A 2 63.44 -12.12 25.14
C THR A 2 62.58 -12.86 24.13
N ALA A 3 61.52 -13.54 24.57
CA ALA A 3 60.55 -14.18 23.69
C ALA A 3 59.70 -13.11 22.98
N LYS A 4 59.78 -13.05 21.65
CA LYS A 4 58.90 -12.21 20.82
C LYS A 4 57.58 -12.94 20.59
N THR A 5 56.51 -12.42 21.19
CA THR A 5 55.14 -12.88 20.98
C THR A 5 54.69 -12.51 19.56
N ASN A 6 54.35 -13.51 18.74
CA ASN A 6 53.91 -13.30 17.36
C ASN A 6 52.45 -12.83 17.30
N LEU A 7 52.25 -11.53 17.50
CA LEU A 7 50.99 -10.79 17.40
C LEU A 7 50.27 -11.01 16.04
N SER A 8 51.02 -11.40 15.01
CA SER A 8 50.55 -11.69 13.66
C SER A 8 49.63 -12.91 13.54
N LYS A 9 49.70 -13.87 14.48
CA LYS A 9 48.84 -15.08 14.42
C LYS A 9 47.46 -14.87 15.05
N LEU A 10 47.27 -13.86 15.89
CA LEU A 10 45.98 -13.56 16.52
C LEU A 10 45.07 -12.67 15.66
N VAL A 11 45.64 -11.85 14.77
CA VAL A 11 44.86 -10.98 13.87
C VAL A 11 44.21 -11.76 12.72
N ALA A 12 44.79 -12.89 12.32
CA ALA A 12 44.28 -13.69 11.19
C ALA A 12 42.96 -14.44 11.50
N VAL A 13 42.66 -14.71 12.77
CA VAL A 13 41.46 -15.48 13.16
C VAL A 13 40.22 -14.60 13.36
N LEU A 14 40.40 -13.32 13.74
CA LEU A 14 39.28 -12.37 13.90
C LEU A 14 38.73 -11.81 12.58
N ALA A 15 39.48 -11.90 11.48
CA ALA A 15 39.04 -11.41 10.18
C ALA A 15 38.05 -12.34 9.46
N MET A 16 37.98 -13.62 9.84
CA MET A 16 37.12 -14.61 9.16
C MET A 16 35.68 -14.70 9.70
N PHE A 17 35.36 -14.04 10.82
CA PHE A 17 34.01 -14.07 11.40
C PHE A 17 33.15 -12.84 11.07
N ALA A 18 33.72 -11.81 10.44
CA ALA A 18 33.03 -10.54 10.18
C ALA A 18 32.29 -10.47 8.83
N ALA A 19 32.34 -11.53 8.00
CA ALA A 19 31.89 -11.45 6.60
C ALA A 19 30.50 -12.07 6.33
N SER A 20 29.79 -12.62 7.31
CA SER A 20 28.54 -13.36 7.07
C SER A 20 27.24 -12.57 7.30
N ALA A 21 27.29 -11.25 7.50
CA ALA A 21 26.12 -10.46 7.88
C ALA A 21 25.54 -9.53 6.79
N LEU A 22 25.92 -9.68 5.52
CA LEU A 22 25.45 -8.78 4.46
C LEU A 22 24.86 -9.50 3.25
N SER A 23 23.82 -10.29 3.50
CA SER A 23 22.81 -10.56 2.47
C SER A 23 21.54 -11.04 3.15
N ALA A 24 20.78 -10.12 3.74
CA ALA A 24 19.34 -10.35 3.84
C ALA A 24 18.86 -10.42 2.39
N PRO A 25 18.27 -11.54 1.92
CA PRO A 25 17.55 -11.52 0.66
C PRO A 25 16.54 -10.38 0.79
N ALA A 26 16.59 -9.41 -0.11
CA ALA A 26 15.44 -8.55 -0.32
C ALA A 26 14.31 -9.52 -0.67
N ALA A 27 13.45 -9.82 0.30
CA ALA A 27 12.25 -10.57 0.04
C ALA A 27 11.47 -9.71 -0.95
N MET A 28 11.52 -10.08 -2.23
CA MET A 28 10.61 -9.61 -3.26
C MET A 28 9.25 -10.21 -2.90
N ALA A 29 8.66 -9.69 -1.83
CA ALA A 29 7.28 -9.94 -1.51
C ALA A 29 6.50 -9.54 -2.77
N HIS A 30 5.54 -10.35 -3.17
CA HIS A 30 4.50 -9.96 -4.11
C HIS A 30 3.59 -8.94 -3.39
N GLY A 31 4.19 -7.85 -2.89
CA GLY A 31 3.50 -6.74 -2.25
C GLY A 31 2.69 -6.00 -3.30
N ALA A 32 1.64 -5.31 -2.83
CA ALA A 32 0.84 -4.44 -3.68
C ALA A 32 1.76 -3.61 -4.57
N ALA A 33 1.47 -3.56 -5.88
CA ALA A 33 2.19 -2.70 -6.80
C ALA A 33 2.22 -1.27 -6.23
N GLY A 34 3.33 -0.55 -6.42
CA GLY A 34 3.45 0.82 -5.95
C GLY A 34 2.34 1.72 -6.51
N PRO A 35 2.05 2.86 -5.87
CA PRO A 35 1.04 3.80 -6.35
C PRO A 35 1.39 4.30 -7.76
N LEU A 36 0.45 4.19 -8.69
CA LEU A 36 0.61 4.66 -10.06
C LEU A 36 0.12 6.10 -10.24
N HIS A 37 -0.71 6.58 -9.33
CA HIS A 37 -1.40 7.87 -9.38
C HIS A 37 -1.01 8.78 -8.19
N GLY A 38 0.00 8.39 -7.41
CA GLY A 38 0.46 9.14 -6.23
C GLY A 38 -0.41 8.95 -5.00
N GLY A 39 -1.26 7.93 -4.97
CA GLY A 39 -2.16 7.63 -3.87
C GLY A 39 -1.59 6.66 -2.83
N VAL A 40 -2.49 6.11 -2.03
CA VAL A 40 -2.21 5.02 -1.07
C VAL A 40 -2.78 3.73 -1.62
N VAL A 41 -1.92 2.73 -1.81
CA VAL A 41 -2.34 1.41 -2.31
C VAL A 41 -2.63 0.46 -1.15
N GLN A 42 -3.70 -0.32 -1.30
CA GLN A 42 -4.06 -1.45 -0.45
C GLN A 42 -4.52 -2.62 -1.31
N THR A 43 -4.31 -3.85 -0.84
CA THR A 43 -4.77 -5.07 -1.53
C THR A 43 -5.87 -5.74 -0.72
N ALA A 44 -6.93 -6.19 -1.39
CA ALA A 44 -8.00 -6.98 -0.81
C ALA A 44 -8.66 -7.85 -1.90
N SER A 45 -9.05 -9.08 -1.55
CA SER A 45 -9.69 -10.00 -2.51
C SER A 45 -8.88 -10.16 -3.82
N ASP A 46 -7.55 -10.26 -3.70
CA ASP A 46 -6.58 -10.35 -4.82
C ASP A 46 -6.54 -9.16 -5.79
N LEU A 47 -7.28 -8.09 -5.49
CA LEU A 47 -7.26 -6.82 -6.21
C LEU A 47 -6.44 -5.77 -5.47
N SER A 48 -5.80 -4.88 -6.22
CA SER A 48 -5.15 -3.67 -5.71
C SER A 48 -6.05 -2.46 -5.88
N PHE A 49 -6.13 -1.64 -4.85
CA PHE A 49 -6.92 -0.42 -4.79
C PHE A 49 -6.01 0.73 -4.44
N GLU A 50 -5.91 1.74 -5.31
CA GLU A 50 -5.17 2.96 -5.05
C GLU A 50 -6.13 4.10 -4.76
N LEU A 51 -6.12 4.61 -3.51
CA LEU A 51 -6.91 5.77 -3.10
C LEU A 51 -6.11 7.05 -3.32
N VAL A 52 -6.66 7.97 -4.09
CA VAL A 52 -6.04 9.23 -4.53
C VAL A 52 -6.92 10.39 -4.11
N ALA A 53 -6.33 11.44 -3.53
CA ALA A 53 -7.04 12.70 -3.30
C ALA A 53 -7.22 13.45 -4.62
N THR A 54 -8.40 14.03 -4.85
CA THR A 54 -8.69 14.86 -6.02
C THR A 54 -9.16 16.24 -5.58
N ALA A 55 -9.24 17.19 -6.52
CA ALA A 55 -9.77 18.52 -6.23
C ALA A 55 -11.24 18.50 -5.75
N GLU A 56 -12.02 17.51 -6.19
CA GLU A 56 -13.46 17.38 -5.87
C GLU A 56 -13.73 16.33 -4.78
N GLY A 57 -12.71 15.59 -4.33
CA GLY A 57 -12.84 14.59 -3.27
C GLY A 57 -11.78 13.50 -3.34
N ALA A 58 -12.19 12.30 -3.74
CA ALA A 58 -11.32 11.14 -3.83
C ALA A 58 -11.62 10.27 -5.06
N ALA A 59 -10.59 9.58 -5.56
CA ALA A 59 -10.69 8.53 -6.56
C ALA A 59 -10.09 7.22 -6.05
N ILE A 60 -10.67 6.09 -6.47
CA ILE A 60 -10.09 4.76 -6.28
C ILE A 60 -9.83 4.14 -7.64
N TYR A 61 -8.57 3.82 -7.92
CA TYR A 61 -8.17 3.04 -9.08
C TYR A 61 -8.04 1.57 -8.71
N ILE A 62 -8.54 0.67 -9.56
CA ILE A 62 -8.58 -0.77 -9.28
C ILE A 62 -7.71 -1.51 -10.28
N GLN A 63 -6.84 -2.40 -9.79
CA GLN A 63 -6.06 -3.29 -10.62
C GLN A 63 -6.21 -4.75 -10.18
N ASP A 64 -6.30 -5.64 -11.17
CA ASP A 64 -6.26 -7.09 -11.02
C ASP A 64 -4.90 -7.58 -11.54
N HIS A 65 -4.04 -8.05 -10.64
CA HIS A 65 -2.67 -8.46 -10.95
C HIS A 65 -1.89 -7.47 -11.85
N GLY A 66 -2.00 -6.17 -11.56
CA GLY A 66 -1.30 -5.10 -12.30
C GLY A 66 -1.93 -4.70 -13.63
N LYS A 67 -3.17 -5.13 -13.89
CA LYS A 67 -3.98 -4.71 -15.04
C LYS A 67 -5.20 -3.97 -14.58
N ASP A 68 -5.65 -3.00 -15.36
CA ASP A 68 -6.88 -2.26 -15.08
C ASP A 68 -8.09 -3.19 -14.94
N ALA A 69 -8.75 -3.12 -13.79
CA ALA A 69 -10.01 -3.80 -13.57
C ALA A 69 -11.17 -2.87 -13.95
N ASP A 70 -12.19 -3.40 -14.64
CA ASP A 70 -13.36 -2.61 -15.04
C ASP A 70 -14.15 -2.10 -13.81
N ALA A 71 -14.07 -0.79 -13.56
CA ALA A 71 -14.71 -0.15 -12.42
C ALA A 71 -16.25 -0.18 -12.50
N SER A 72 -16.84 -0.37 -13.68
CA SER A 72 -18.30 -0.47 -13.84
C SER A 72 -18.89 -1.70 -13.12
N ARG A 73 -18.04 -2.66 -12.74
CA ARG A 73 -18.41 -3.87 -12.00
C ARG A 73 -18.53 -3.66 -10.49
N PHE A 74 -18.28 -2.44 -10.03
CA PHE A 74 -18.26 -2.06 -8.63
C PHE A 74 -19.16 -0.84 -8.40
N ASP A 75 -19.90 -0.86 -7.30
CA ASP A 75 -20.50 0.32 -6.66
C ASP A 75 -20.06 0.31 -5.19
N GLY A 76 -20.22 1.39 -4.46
CA GLY A 76 -19.83 1.40 -3.06
C GLY A 76 -19.98 2.72 -2.35
N LYS A 77 -19.31 2.78 -1.20
CA LYS A 77 -19.24 3.97 -0.37
C LYS A 77 -17.83 4.13 0.18
N LEU A 78 -17.36 5.36 0.20
CA LEU A 78 -16.15 5.77 0.88
C LEU A 78 -16.55 6.52 2.15
N THR A 79 -16.09 6.02 3.30
CA THR A 79 -16.18 6.71 4.58
C THR A 79 -14.79 7.21 4.97
N VAL A 80 -14.65 8.50 5.28
CA VAL A 80 -13.38 9.10 5.72
C VAL A 80 -13.54 9.61 7.14
N LEU A 81 -12.52 9.34 7.96
CA LEU A 81 -12.40 9.76 9.36
C LEU A 81 -11.18 10.67 9.50
N ASN A 82 -11.44 11.96 9.74
CA ASN A 82 -10.46 13.01 10.00
C ASN A 82 -10.48 13.35 11.50
N GLY A 83 -9.75 12.58 12.30
CA GLY A 83 -9.86 12.67 13.76
C GLY A 83 -11.27 12.26 14.22
N ALA A 84 -12.03 13.22 14.78
CA ALA A 84 -13.41 13.02 15.20
C ALA A 84 -14.44 13.27 14.07
N GLU A 85 -14.03 13.91 12.97
CA GLU A 85 -14.91 14.22 11.86
C GLU A 85 -15.10 13.01 10.94
N LYS A 86 -16.35 12.78 10.54
CA LYS A 86 -16.72 11.70 9.63
C LYS A 86 -17.44 12.27 8.41
N SER A 87 -16.95 11.94 7.21
CA SER A 87 -17.63 12.22 5.94
C SER A 87 -17.85 10.94 5.16
N GLU A 88 -18.94 10.86 4.41
CA GLU A 88 -19.23 9.71 3.54
C GLU A 88 -19.69 10.19 2.16
N ALA A 89 -19.27 9.48 1.13
CA ALA A 89 -19.74 9.71 -0.23
C ALA A 89 -19.86 8.37 -0.99
N PRO A 90 -20.82 8.26 -1.93
CA PRO A 90 -20.90 7.10 -2.81
C PRO A 90 -19.66 7.01 -3.70
N LEU A 91 -19.21 5.79 -3.99
CA LEU A 91 -18.20 5.51 -5.00
C LEU A 91 -18.88 5.13 -6.30
N LYS A 92 -18.69 5.94 -7.34
CA LYS A 92 -19.34 5.73 -8.64
C LYS A 92 -18.31 5.54 -9.76
N PRO A 93 -18.56 4.65 -10.73
CA PRO A 93 -17.71 4.51 -11.91
C PRO A 93 -17.53 5.85 -12.63
N ALA A 94 -16.27 6.18 -12.92
CA ALA A 94 -15.84 7.42 -13.55
C ALA A 94 -14.89 7.16 -14.74
N GLY A 95 -15.07 5.99 -15.38
CA GLY A 95 -14.32 5.54 -16.54
C GLY A 95 -13.22 4.52 -16.22
N ALA A 96 -12.95 3.62 -17.17
CA ALA A 96 -11.91 2.58 -17.10
C ALA A 96 -11.91 1.84 -15.75
N ASN A 97 -10.84 1.99 -14.98
CA ASN A 97 -10.64 1.37 -13.67
C ASN A 97 -10.86 2.31 -12.47
N LYS A 98 -11.49 3.46 -12.69
CA LYS A 98 -11.66 4.51 -11.70
C LYS A 98 -13.07 4.57 -11.12
N LEU A 99 -13.15 4.61 -9.79
CA LEU A 99 -14.32 5.04 -9.03
C LEU A 99 -14.06 6.42 -8.42
N GLU A 100 -15.08 7.28 -8.35
CA GLU A 100 -15.00 8.60 -7.73
C GLU A 100 -15.98 8.75 -6.57
N ALA A 101 -15.53 9.44 -5.53
CA ALA A 101 -16.32 9.89 -4.39
C ALA A 101 -16.12 11.40 -4.22
N LYS A 102 -17.20 12.17 -4.45
CA LYS A 102 -17.16 13.64 -4.37
C LYS A 102 -17.49 14.15 -2.97
N GLY A 103 -16.89 15.25 -2.57
CA GLY A 103 -17.21 15.96 -1.32
C GLY A 103 -16.60 15.37 -0.04
N VAL A 104 -15.66 14.42 -0.17
CA VAL A 104 -14.87 13.91 0.97
C VAL A 104 -13.49 14.54 0.97
N ASN A 105 -12.88 14.72 2.14
CA ASN A 105 -11.54 15.30 2.25
C ASN A 105 -10.55 14.27 2.81
N LEU A 106 -9.50 13.95 2.04
CA LEU A 106 -8.44 13.01 2.45
C LEU A 106 -7.27 13.77 3.11
N SER A 107 -7.49 14.26 4.33
CA SER A 107 -6.43 14.91 5.11
C SER A 107 -5.30 13.95 5.46
N LYS A 108 -4.09 14.48 5.63
CA LYS A 108 -2.96 13.72 6.19
C LYS A 108 -3.34 13.11 7.54
N GLY A 109 -3.05 11.81 7.72
CA GLY A 109 -3.38 11.07 8.94
C GLY A 109 -4.83 10.55 8.99
N ALA A 110 -5.67 10.88 8.01
CA ALA A 110 -7.03 10.37 7.93
C ALA A 110 -7.08 8.84 7.78
N LYS A 111 -8.17 8.24 8.23
CA LYS A 111 -8.50 6.85 7.92
C LYS A 111 -9.66 6.82 6.93
N ALA A 112 -9.51 6.07 5.85
CA ALA A 112 -10.59 5.90 4.88
C ALA A 112 -10.98 4.42 4.77
N VAL A 113 -12.27 4.14 4.70
CA VAL A 113 -12.81 2.80 4.52
C VAL A 113 -13.69 2.81 3.28
N ALA A 114 -13.27 2.07 2.25
CA ALA A 114 -14.08 1.80 1.08
C ALA A 114 -14.80 0.47 1.28
N VAL A 115 -16.13 0.48 1.12
CA VAL A 115 -16.93 -0.74 1.04
C VAL A 115 -17.49 -0.81 -0.37
N LEU A 116 -17.02 -1.80 -1.13
CA LEU A 116 -17.34 -2.01 -2.53
C LEU A 116 -18.22 -3.26 -2.66
N THR A 117 -19.23 -3.19 -3.51
CA THR A 117 -20.07 -4.33 -3.87
C THR A 117 -19.86 -4.64 -5.34
N THR A 118 -19.49 -5.89 -5.62
CA THR A 118 -19.35 -6.40 -6.99
C THR A 118 -20.71 -6.73 -7.61
N ASN A 119 -20.77 -6.89 -8.93
CA ASN A 119 -21.99 -7.35 -9.62
C ASN A 119 -22.50 -8.72 -9.12
N SER A 120 -21.63 -9.59 -8.59
CA SER A 120 -22.00 -10.86 -7.96
C SER A 120 -22.44 -10.72 -6.50
N LYS A 121 -22.71 -9.49 -6.05
CA LYS A 121 -23.14 -9.13 -4.68
C LYS A 121 -22.14 -9.49 -3.59
N LYS A 122 -20.88 -9.79 -3.94
CA LYS A 122 -19.78 -9.90 -2.97
C LYS A 122 -19.33 -8.52 -2.52
N SER A 123 -19.09 -8.38 -1.21
CA SER A 123 -18.58 -7.17 -0.58
C SER A 123 -17.07 -7.24 -0.39
N ILE A 124 -16.36 -6.17 -0.73
CA ILE A 124 -14.93 -6.00 -0.52
C ILE A 124 -14.75 -4.76 0.37
N THR A 125 -14.08 -4.92 1.51
CA THR A 125 -13.76 -3.80 2.41
C THR A 125 -12.28 -3.49 2.34
N VAL A 126 -11.94 -2.24 2.05
CA VAL A 126 -10.55 -1.78 1.93
C VAL A 126 -10.33 -0.63 2.92
N ARG A 127 -9.25 -0.71 3.70
CA ARG A 127 -8.93 0.27 4.75
C ARG A 127 -7.62 0.98 4.42
N PHE A 128 -7.66 2.30 4.29
CA PHE A 128 -6.53 3.15 3.98
C PHE A 128 -6.15 4.00 5.19
N THR A 129 -4.87 4.27 5.32
CA THR A 129 -4.33 5.32 6.20
C THR A 129 -3.61 6.33 5.31
N ILE A 130 -4.05 7.58 5.34
CA ILE A 130 -3.50 8.64 4.50
C ILE A 130 -2.20 9.14 5.14
N LYS A 131 -1.10 9.07 4.40
CA LYS A 131 0.25 9.37 4.90
C LYS A 131 0.61 10.84 4.82
#